data_AF-A0A9C7UIG9-F1
#
_entry.id   AF-A0A9C7UIG9-F1
#
_cell.length_a   1.000
_cell.length_b   1.000
_cell.length_c   1.000
_cell.angle_alpha   90.00
_cell.angle_beta   90.00
_cell.angle_gamma   90.00
#
_symmetry.space_group_name_H-M   'P 1'
#
loop_
_entity.id
_entity.type
_entity.pdbx_description
1 polymer ?
#
loop_
_entity_poly.entity_id
_entity_poly.type
_entity_poly.pdbx_seq_one_letter_code
_entity_poly.pdbx_strand_id
1 'polypeptide(L)'
;MKEKEFPVLKVTNVDWDKDHEEIEKLPTDFQLQWGSKNWTVDEVSDWVSKKFDWVFNSLNVDQVGTWEDSGCSCCSGGCACC
;
A
#
# COMPACT_ATOMS: atom_id res chain seq x y z
N MET A 1 -3.25 2.46 -24.43
CA MET A 1 -1.96 2.51 -23.72
C MET A 1 -2.13 1.68 -22.44
N LYS A 2 -1.08 1.19 -21.75
CA LYS A 2 -1.27 0.42 -20.49
C LYS A 2 -1.64 1.39 -19.37
N GLU A 3 -2.94 1.63 -19.22
CA GLU A 3 -3.48 2.79 -18.50
C GLU A 3 -3.85 2.52 -17.03
N LYS A 4 -3.51 1.35 -16.49
CA LYS A 4 -3.95 0.95 -15.13
C LYS A 4 -2.90 0.24 -14.26
N GLU A 5 -1.62 0.49 -14.53
CA GLU A 5 -0.54 -0.03 -13.70
C GLU A 5 -0.24 0.98 -12.60
N PHE A 6 -0.39 0.57 -11.35
CA PHE A 6 -0.13 1.38 -10.18
C PHE A 6 0.95 0.71 -9.30
N PRO A 7 1.80 1.48 -8.62
CA PRO A 7 2.86 0.91 -7.79
C PRO A 7 2.30 0.26 -6.53
N VAL A 8 2.89 -0.87 -6.14
CA VAL A 8 2.68 -1.49 -4.83
C VAL A 8 3.83 -1.08 -3.93
N LEU A 9 3.49 -0.40 -2.85
CA LEU A 9 4.42 0.10 -1.85
C LEU A 9 4.38 -0.83 -0.65
N LYS A 10 5.53 -1.34 -0.25
CA LYS A 10 5.69 -2.10 0.97
C LYS A 10 6.20 -1.15 2.04
N VAL A 11 5.36 -0.88 3.03
CA VAL A 11 5.76 -0.15 4.21
C VAL A 11 6.31 -1.16 5.21
N THR A 12 7.50 -0.91 5.73
CA THR A 12 8.19 -1.76 6.71
C THR A 12 8.87 -0.90 7.76
N ASN A 13 9.27 -1.53 8.88
CA ASN A 13 9.97 -0.85 9.97
C ASN A 13 9.25 0.44 10.41
N VAL A 14 7.92 0.40 10.53
CA VAL A 14 7.18 1.53 11.07
C VAL A 14 7.45 1.62 12.56
N ASP A 15 8.14 2.69 12.94
CA ASP A 15 8.44 3.03 14.33
C ASP A 15 7.32 3.92 14.86
N TRP A 16 6.27 3.28 15.35
CA TRP A 16 5.13 3.95 15.95
C TRP A 16 5.52 4.62 17.26
N ASP A 17 4.92 5.78 17.55
CA ASP A 17 5.16 6.45 18.82
C ASP A 17 4.48 5.68 19.98
N LYS A 18 5.26 5.38 21.02
CA LYS A 18 4.88 4.55 22.17
C LYS A 18 4.05 5.28 23.22
N ASP A 19 3.43 6.40 22.86
CA ASP A 19 2.58 7.18 23.75
C ASP A 19 1.38 6.40 24.32
N HIS A 20 0.98 5.26 23.73
CA HIS A 20 -0.16 4.47 24.18
C HIS A 20 0.07 2.95 24.14
N GLU A 21 -0.53 2.23 25.10
CA GLU A 21 -0.44 0.77 25.27
C GLU A 21 -0.97 -0.03 24.06
N GLU A 22 -1.74 0.60 23.17
CA GLU A 22 -2.31 -0.05 21.98
C GLU A 22 -1.34 -0.13 20.79
N ILE A 23 -0.14 0.43 20.91
CA ILE A 23 0.89 0.39 19.86
C ILE A 23 1.21 -1.04 19.40
N GLU A 24 1.13 -2.03 20.29
CA GLU A 24 1.40 -3.43 19.96
C GLU A 24 0.39 -4.03 18.97
N LYS A 25 -0.75 -3.36 18.74
CA LYS A 25 -1.75 -3.77 17.74
C LYS A 25 -1.47 -3.20 16.35
N LEU A 26 -0.57 -2.21 16.24
CA LEU A 26 -0.28 -1.57 14.97
C LEU A 26 0.67 -2.42 14.13
N PRO A 27 0.41 -2.58 12.83
CA PRO A 27 1.31 -3.33 11.95
C PRO A 27 2.61 -2.54 11.75
N THR A 28 3.74 -3.22 11.91
CA THR A 28 5.07 -2.69 11.58
C THR A 28 5.44 -2.85 10.12
N ASP A 29 4.71 -3.72 9.42
CA ASP A 29 4.90 -4.02 8.01
C ASP A 29 3.55 -4.30 7.33
N PHE A 30 3.34 -3.70 6.16
CA PHE A 30 2.15 -3.93 5.35
C PHE A 30 2.40 -3.53 3.89
N GLN A 31 1.59 -4.10 3.00
CA GLN A 31 1.60 -3.73 1.59
C GLN A 31 0.44 -2.77 1.31
N LEU A 32 0.74 -1.71 0.59
CA LEU A 32 -0.17 -0.67 0.17
C LEU A 32 -0.19 -0.63 -1.36
N GLN A 33 -1.36 -0.94 -1.93
CA GLN A 33 -1.63 -0.70 -3.33
C GLN A 33 -1.86 0.79 -3.52
N TRP A 34 -0.84 1.50 -4.00
CA TRP A 34 -0.97 2.94 -4.21
C TRP A 34 -1.90 3.20 -5.40
N GLY A 35 -2.72 4.25 -5.33
CA GLY A 35 -3.72 4.57 -6.36
C GLY A 35 -3.21 5.52 -7.45
N SER A 36 -1.92 5.85 -7.45
CA SER A 36 -1.32 6.83 -8.37
C SER A 36 -0.01 6.31 -8.95
N LYS A 37 0.32 6.67 -10.20
CA LYS A 37 1.61 6.27 -10.81
C LYS A 37 2.82 6.91 -10.12
N ASN A 38 2.61 8.11 -9.59
CA ASN A 38 3.59 8.83 -8.79
C ASN A 38 3.22 8.69 -7.32
N TRP A 39 4.24 8.55 -6.49
CA TRP A 39 4.13 8.52 -5.05
C TRP A 39 5.36 9.15 -4.45
N THR A 40 5.19 9.74 -3.28
CA THR A 40 6.28 10.32 -2.49
C THR A 40 6.22 9.75 -1.09
N VAL A 41 7.37 9.66 -0.43
CA VAL A 41 7.44 9.18 0.96
C VAL A 41 6.57 10.05 1.87
N ASP A 42 6.52 11.37 1.65
CA ASP A 42 5.65 12.30 2.38
C ASP A 42 4.15 11.97 2.24
N GLU A 43 3.66 11.70 1.04
CA GLU A 43 2.25 11.35 0.84
C GLU A 43 1.89 10.01 1.48
N VAL A 44 2.77 9.01 1.34
CA VAL A 44 2.58 7.70 1.97
C VAL A 44 2.59 7.87 3.48
N SER A 45 3.50 8.69 4.01
CA SER A 45 3.64 8.98 5.43
C SER A 45 2.38 9.63 6.00
N ASP A 46 1.87 10.69 5.36
CA ASP A 46 0.63 11.35 5.77
C ASP A 46 -0.58 10.40 5.69
N TRP A 47 -0.65 9.56 4.65
CA TRP A 47 -1.70 8.55 4.52
C TRP A 47 -1.65 7.53 5.66
N VAL A 48 -0.47 7.02 6.01
CA VAL A 48 -0.29 6.04 7.10
C VAL A 48 -0.74 6.64 8.42
N SER A 49 -0.29 7.86 8.75
CA SER A 49 -0.73 8.52 9.98
C SER A 49 -2.23 8.73 10.05
N LYS A 50 -2.88 9.16 8.95
CA LYS A 50 -4.34 9.33 8.90
C LYS A 50 -5.10 8.01 8.94
N LYS A 51 -4.54 6.95 8.36
CA LYS A 51 -5.20 5.64 8.28
C LYS A 51 -5.25 4.96 9.64
N PHE A 52 -4.17 5.05 10.40
CA PHE A 52 -4.04 4.45 11.72
C PHE A 52 -4.37 5.43 12.85
N ASP A 53 -4.62 6.70 12.52
CA ASP A 53 -4.83 7.81 13.46
C ASP A 53 -3.69 7.92 14.49
N TRP A 54 -2.45 7.68 14.02
CA TRP A 54 -1.28 7.52 14.89
C TRP A 54 -0.02 8.20 14.32
N VAL A 55 0.85 8.66 15.23
CA VAL A 55 2.11 9.31 14.89
C VAL A 55 3.25 8.28 14.87
N PHE A 56 4.06 8.26 13.83
CA PHE A 56 5.27 7.44 13.77
C PHE A 56 6.49 8.35 13.69
N ASN A 57 7.61 7.86 14.23
CA ASN A 57 8.90 8.54 14.18
C ASN A 57 9.59 8.30 12.84
N SER A 58 9.47 7.08 12.30
CA SER A 58 10.05 6.70 11.03
C SER A 58 9.25 5.56 10.41
N LEU A 59 9.27 5.49 9.08
CA LEU A 59 8.81 4.34 8.32
C LEU A 59 9.67 4.16 7.09
N ASN A 60 9.75 2.93 6.60
CA ASN A 60 10.46 2.61 5.38
C ASN A 60 9.47 2.23 4.28
N VAL A 61 9.56 2.87 3.11
CA VAL A 61 8.66 2.61 1.97
C VAL A 61 9.48 2.12 0.79
N ASP A 62 9.25 0.88 0.40
CA ASP A 62 9.88 0.27 -0.77
C ASP A 62 8.85 -0.06 -1.84
N GLN A 63 9.08 0.34 -3.09
CA GLN A 63 8.25 -0.12 -4.19
C GLN A 63 8.62 -1.57 -4.54
N VAL A 64 7.74 -2.50 -4.20
CA VAL A 64 7.97 -3.94 -4.40
C VAL A 64 7.35 -4.49 -5.68
N GLY A 65 6.58 -3.67 -6.39
CA GLY A 65 6.02 -4.05 -7.69
C GLY A 65 5.05 -3.03 -8.23
N THR A 66 4.29 -3.46 -9.22
CA THR A 66 3.10 -2.77 -9.73
C THR A 66 1.93 -3.73 -9.70
N TRP A 67 0.76 -3.23 -9.33
CA TRP A 67 -0.49 -3.94 -9.48
C TRP A 67 -1.21 -3.35 -10.68
N GLU A 68 -1.72 -4.23 -11.53
CA GLU A 68 -2.67 -3.84 -12.56
C GLU A 68 -4.05 -3.96 -11.93
N ASP A 69 -4.88 -2.92 -12.02
CA ASP A 69 -6.33 -3.09 -11.87
C ASP A 69 -6.81 -3.97 -13.03
N SER A 70 -6.56 -5.26 -12.88
CA SER A 70 -7.15 -6.31 -13.68
C SER A 70 -8.60 -6.38 -13.24
N GLY A 71 -9.38 -5.37 -13.65
CA GLY A 71 -10.78 -5.56 -13.88
C GLY A 71 -10.86 -6.78 -14.76
N CYS A 72 -11.20 -7.92 -14.16
CA CYS A 72 -11.43 -9.16 -14.86
C CYS A 72 -12.65 -8.89 -15.74
N SER A 73 -12.44 -8.29 -16.92
CA SER A 73 -13.32 -8.50 -18.03
C SER A 73 -13.11 -9.96 -18.37
N CYS A 74 -13.95 -10.82 -17.80
CA CYS A 74 -14.29 -12.07 -18.45
C CYS A 74 -14.69 -11.67 -19.87
N CYS A 75 -13.74 -11.76 -20.80
CA CYS A 75 -13.97 -11.51 -22.20
C CYS A 75 -15.02 -12.54 -22.65
N SER A 76 -16.15 -12.03 -23.15
CA SER A 76 -17.11 -12.80 -23.93
C SER A 76 -16.36 -13.61 -24.99
N GLY A 77 -16.38 -14.94 -24.87
CA GLY A 77 -15.72 -15.86 -25.79
C GLY A 77 -14.80 -16.81 -25.04
N GLY A 78 -15.36 -17.94 -24.60
CA GLY A 78 -14.81 -18.80 -23.56
C GLY A 78 -13.36 -19.24 -23.72
N CYS A 79 -12.71 -19.44 -22.58
CA CYS A 79 -11.58 -20.34 -22.46
C CYS A 79 -11.78 -21.19 -21.21
N ALA A 80 -11.62 -22.50 -21.42
CA ALA A 80 -11.47 -23.49 -20.39
C ALA A 80 -10.28 -23.13 -19.49
N CYS A 81 -10.59 -22.84 -18.23
CA CYS A 81 -9.71 -23.12 -17.11
C CYS A 81 -10.43 -24.25 -16.35
N CYS A 82 -9.71 -25.35 -16.10
CA CYS A 82 -10.19 -26.67 -15.68
C CYS A 82 -11.42 -26.71 -14.76
#